data_AF-A0A3D1QTU3-F1
#
_entry.id   AF-A0A3D1QTU3-F1
#
_cell.length_a   1.000
_cell.length_b   1.000
_cell.length_c   1.000
_cell.angle_alpha   90.00
_cell.angle_beta   90.00
_cell.angle_gamma   90.00
#
_symmetry.space_group_name_H-M   'P 1'
#
loop_
_entity.id
_entity.type
_entity.pdbx_description
1 polymer ?
#
loop_
_entity_poly.entity_id
_entity_poly.type
_entity_poly.pdbx_seq_one_letter_code
_entity_poly.pdbx_strand_id
1 'polypeptide(L)' 'MALTYCVLGSGSSGNCLWIRGGGVQILVDCGLSARQICKRLEAVGGRIDEVQAVV' A
#
# COMPACT_ATOMS: atom_id res chain seq x y z
N MET A 1 18.23 -8.90 1.43
CA MET A 1 16.75 -8.80 1.33
C MET A 1 16.43 -7.62 0.43
N ALA A 2 15.57 -7.82 -0.58
CA ALA A 2 15.14 -6.73 -1.46
C ALA A 2 13.90 -6.03 -0.88
N LEU A 3 13.82 -4.72 -1.09
CA LEU A 3 12.63 -3.92 -0.82
C LEU A 3 11.85 -3.76 -2.13
N THR A 4 10.54 -3.91 -2.07
CA THR A 4 9.63 -3.62 -3.18
C THR A 4 8.65 -2.57 -2.74
N TYR A 5 8.31 -1.64 -3.62
CA TYR A 5 7.31 -0.61 -3.33
C TYR A 5 6.43 -0.35 -4.55
N CYS A 6 5.22 0.15 -4.29
CA CYS A 6 4.30 0.59 -5.33
C CYS A 6 3.51 1.81 -4.86
N VAL A 7 3.47 2.85 -5.70
CA VAL A 7 2.60 4.01 -5.47
C VAL A 7 1.18 3.64 -5.87
N LEU A 8 0.29 3.48 -4.88
CA LEU A 8 -1.13 3.21 -5.08
C LEU A 8 -1.95 4.51 -5.30
N GLY A 9 -1.42 5.64 -4.85
CA GLY A 9 -2.00 6.96 -5.07
C GLY A 9 -0.96 8.05 -4.92
N SER A 10 -1.05 9.06 -5.78
CA SER A 10 -0.23 10.27 -5.71
C SER A 10 -1.06 11.44 -6.24
N GLY A 11 -1.32 12.43 -5.40
CA GLY A 11 -2.01 13.68 -5.78
C GLY A 11 -3.23 14.02 -4.93
N SER A 12 -4.03 14.97 -5.42
CA SER A 12 -5.14 15.60 -4.67
C SER A 12 -6.26 14.64 -4.24
N SER A 13 -6.38 13.49 -4.89
CA SER A 13 -7.36 12.46 -4.54
C SER A 13 -6.90 11.54 -3.40
N GLY A 14 -5.71 11.77 -2.85
CA GLY A 14 -5.12 10.99 -1.77
C GLY A 14 -3.86 10.27 -2.21
N ASN A 15 -2.84 10.33 -1.36
CA ASN A 15 -1.64 9.52 -1.51
C ASN A 15 -1.89 8.10 -0.97
N CYS A 16 -1.03 7.17 -1.36
CA CYS A 16 -0.82 5.89 -0.68
C CYS A 16 0.39 5.19 -1.31
N LEU A 17 1.39 4.83 -0.49
CA LEU A 17 2.54 4.03 -0.90
C LEU A 17 2.50 2.68 -0.19
N TRP A 18 2.55 1.60 -0.95
CA TRP A 18 2.73 0.25 -0.41
C TRP A 18 4.22 -0.12 -0.44
N ILE A 19 4.73 -0.63 0.67
CA ILE A 19 6.11 -1.10 0.80
C ILE A 19 6.09 -2.53 1.35
N ARG A 20 6.86 -3.42 0.73
CA ARG A 20 7.08 -4.81 1.18
C ARG A 20 8.56 -5.11 1.25
N GLY A 21 8.99 -5.70 2.37
CA GLY A 21 10.36 -6.14 2.57
C GLY A 21 10.50 -6.86 3.91
N GLY A 22 11.44 -7.80 4.01
CA GLY A 22 11.70 -8.49 5.27
C GLY A 22 10.52 -9.31 5.83
N GLY A 23 9.57 -9.71 4.98
CA GLY A 23 8.34 -10.39 5.41
C GLY A 23 7.26 -9.47 5.97
N VAL A 24 7.51 -8.15 6.00
CA VAL A 24 6.57 -7.13 6.48
C VAL A 24 6.06 -6.31 5.30
N GLN A 25 4.82 -5.87 5.39
CA GLN A 25 4.17 -4.97 4.45
C GLN A 25 3.52 -3.82 5.21
N ILE A 26 3.72 -2.61 4.72
CA ILE A 26 3.13 -1.40 5.31
C ILE A 26 2.51 -0.54 4.22
N LEU A 27 1.57 0.30 4.64
CA LEU A 27 1.05 1.39 3.84
C LEU A 27 1.51 2.71 4.45
N VAL A 28 1.95 3.64 3.60
CA VAL A 28 2.38 4.98 4.01
C VAL A 28 1.42 6.00 3.41
N ASP A 29 0.98 6.96 4.22
CA ASP A 29 0.10 8.06 3.82
C ASP A 29 -1.17 7.56 3.13
N CYS A 30 -2.07 6.91 3.88
CA CYS A 30 -3.31 6.31 3.37
C CYS A 30 -4.40 7.36 3.08
N GLY A 31 -4.10 8.38 2.28
CA GLY A 31 -5.04 9.44 1.90
C GLY A 31 -6.19 9.00 0.99
N LEU A 32 -6.15 7.78 0.46
CA LEU A 32 -7.23 7.17 -0.33
C LEU A 32 -8.29 6.51 0.57
N SER A 33 -9.51 6.35 0.04
CA SER A 33 -10.50 5.49 0.72
C SER A 33 -10.00 4.04 0.84
N ALA A 34 -10.31 3.37 1.94
CA ALA A 34 -9.90 1.97 2.15
C ALA A 34 -10.30 1.05 0.98
N ARG A 35 -11.48 1.28 0.37
CA ARG A 35 -11.92 0.57 -0.84
C ARG A 35 -10.96 0.76 -2.02
N GLN A 36 -10.47 1.98 -2.26
CA GLN A 36 -9.51 2.25 -3.33
C GLN A 36 -8.14 1.66 -3.01
N ILE A 37 -7.70 1.72 -1.75
CA ILE A 37 -6.45 1.10 -1.31
C ILE A 37 -6.50 -0.40 -1.59
N CYS A 38 -7.51 -1.13 -1.09
CA CYS A 38 -7.64 -2.57 -1.30
C CYS A 38 -7.66 -2.93 -2.79
N LYS A 39 -8.50 -2.23 -3.58
CA LYS A 39 -8.60 -2.47 -5.03
C LYS A 39 -7.27 -2.29 -5.76
N ARG A 40 -6.50 -1.25 -5.41
CA ARG A 40 -5.23 -0.95 -6.09
C ARG A 40 -4.09 -1.84 -5.59
N LEU A 41 -4.10 -2.18 -4.30
CA LEU A 41 -3.16 -3.12 -3.70
C LEU A 41 -3.31 -4.52 -4.32
N GLU A 42 -4.55 -5.01 -4.45
CA GLU A 42 -4.86 -6.28 -5.14
C GLU A 42 -4.38 -6.27 -6.60
N ALA A 43 -4.56 -5.15 -7.31
CA ALA A 43 -4.14 -5.01 -8.70
C ALA A 43 -2.61 -5.12 -8.89
N VAL A 44 -1.82 -4.92 -7.83
CA VAL A 44 -0.36 -5.07 -7.84
C VAL A 44 0.12 -6.32 -7.08
N GLY A 45 -0.80 -7.23 -6.77
CA GLY A 45 -0.52 -8.52 -6.12
C GLY A 45 -0.31 -8.45 -4.61
N GLY A 46 -0.60 -7.31 -3.98
CA GLY A 46 -0.64 -7.17 -2.53
C GLY A 46 -2.00 -7.59 -1.96
N ARG A 47 -2.04 -7.85 -0.66
CA ARG A 47 -3.24 -8.24 0.08
C ARG A 47 -3.37 -7.43 1.35
N ILE A 48 -4.55 -6.90 1.63
CA ILE A 48 -4.76 -6.04 2.81
C ILE A 48 -4.55 -6.80 4.13
N ASP A 49 -4.85 -8.10 4.16
CA ASP A 49 -4.66 -8.95 5.33
C ASP A 49 -3.18 -9.30 5.60
N GLU A 50 -2.28 -9.01 4.65
CA GLU A 50 -0.83 -9.14 4.81
C GLU A 50 -0.16 -7.82 5.26
N VAL A 51 -0.90 -6.72 5.38
CA VAL A 51 -0.40 -5.42 5.82
C VAL A 51 -0.43 -5.35 7.35
N GLN A 52 0.72 -5.14 7.98
CA GLN A 52 0.83 -5.09 9.44
C GLN A 52 0.72 -3.69 10.02
N ALA A 53 0.94 -2.64 9.23
CA ALA A 53 0.93 -1.27 9.73
C ALA A 53 0.52 -0.23 8.67
N VAL A 54 -0.02 0.88 9.17
CA VAL A 54 -0.23 2.13 8.44
C VAL A 54 0.56 3.22 9.14
N VAL A 55 1.33 4.01 8.38
CA VAL A 55 2.17 5.11 8.88
C VAL A 55 1.81 6.42 8.17
#